data_AF-A0A438BS10-F1
#
_entry.id   AF-A0A438BS10-F1
#
_cell.length_a   1.000
_cell.length_b   1.000
_cell.length_c   1.000
_cell.angle_alpha   90.00
_cell.angle_beta   90.00
_cell.angle_gamma   90.00
#
_symmetry.space_group_name_H-M   'P 1'
#
loop_
_entity.id
_entity.type
_entity.pdbx_description
1 polymer ?
#
loop_
_entity_poly.entity_id
_entity_poly.type
_entity_poly.pdbx_seq_one_letter_code
_entity_poly.pdbx_strand_id
1 'polypeptide(L)'
;MDCCCCGGVTWDTTGHVASLDHSSQLIYGGFSSSSSIFSLQHLQSLNLANTFYFSQIPSGFHELGNVTYLINYFNYRIGIPTLKLESPNLRMLIQNLKDLRELHLNGLDILAQRKEWCQALSSSVPDLQVLSMS
;
A
#
# COMPACT_ATOMS: atom_id res chain seq x y z
N MET A 1 -16.40 -22.69 -11.82
CA MET A 1 -15.10 -23.33 -11.53
C MET A 1 -14.50 -22.52 -10.41
N ASP A 2 -14.55 -23.09 -9.21
CA ASP A 2 -14.38 -22.43 -7.92
C ASP A 2 -12.93 -21.97 -7.66
N CYS A 3 -12.74 -20.67 -7.47
CA CYS A 3 -11.53 -20.08 -6.90
C CYS A 3 -11.86 -19.13 -5.74
N CYS A 4 -12.91 -19.41 -4.97
CA CYS A 4 -13.45 -18.49 -3.95
C CYS A 4 -12.72 -18.52 -2.59
N CYS A 5 -11.57 -19.17 -2.44
CA CYS A 5 -10.88 -19.26 -1.15
C CYS A 5 -9.37 -19.01 -1.21
N CYS A 6 -8.83 -18.40 -2.27
CA CYS A 6 -7.45 -17.92 -2.25
C CYS A 6 -7.36 -16.86 -1.15
N GLY A 7 -6.87 -17.25 0.04
CA GLY A 7 -6.89 -16.42 1.24
C GLY A 7 -6.25 -15.07 0.97
N GLY A 8 -7.09 -14.05 0.82
CA GLY A 8 -6.67 -12.69 0.52
C GLY A 8 -6.84 -12.20 -0.92
N VAL A 9 -7.50 -12.93 -1.84
CA VAL A 9 -7.81 -12.40 -3.19
C VAL A 9 -9.32 -12.32 -3.41
N THR A 10 -9.82 -11.16 -3.84
CA THR A 10 -11.21 -10.99 -4.28
C THR A 10 -11.25 -10.55 -5.74
N TRP A 11 -12.36 -10.88 -6.41
CA TRP A 11 -12.58 -10.62 -7.83
C TRP A 11 -13.76 -9.67 -8.03
N ASP A 12 -13.70 -8.83 -9.06
CA ASP A 12 -14.85 -8.01 -9.49
C ASP A 12 -15.86 -8.83 -10.32
N THR A 13 -16.97 -8.20 -10.68
CA THR A 13 -18.03 -8.81 -11.51
C THR A 13 -17.60 -9.10 -12.94
N THR A 14 -16.46 -8.57 -13.38
CA THR A 14 -15.89 -8.77 -14.71
C THR A 14 -14.83 -9.87 -14.75
N GLY A 15 -14.48 -10.44 -13.59
CA GLY A 15 -13.49 -11.51 -13.49
C GLY A 15 -12.05 -11.03 -13.34
N HIS A 16 -11.81 -9.78 -12.94
CA HIS A 16 -10.46 -9.27 -12.60
C HIS A 16 -10.25 -9.25 -11.09
N VAL A 17 -8.98 -9.30 -10.65
CA VAL A 17 -8.63 -9.16 -9.23
C VAL A 17 -8.91 -7.73 -8.77
N ALA A 18 -9.81 -7.60 -7.79
CA ALA A 18 -10.26 -6.32 -7.26
C ALA A 18 -9.67 -6.00 -5.88
N SER A 19 -9.36 -7.02 -5.07
CA SER A 19 -8.65 -6.82 -3.81
C SER A 19 -7.60 -7.88 -3.56
N LEU A 20 -6.50 -7.45 -2.96
CA LEU A 20 -5.38 -8.29 -2.59
C LEU A 20 -4.95 -8.00 -1.15
N ASP A 21 -4.88 -9.02 -0.32
CA ASP A 21 -4.48 -8.98 1.07
C ASP A 21 -3.25 -9.85 1.32
N HIS A 22 -2.11 -9.16 1.51
CA HIS A 22 -0.83 -9.78 1.84
C HIS A 22 -0.51 -9.72 3.35
N SER A 23 -1.44 -9.30 4.20
CA SER A 23 -1.20 -9.04 5.63
C SER A 23 -0.70 -10.23 6.46
N SER A 24 -0.97 -11.44 5.97
CA SER A 24 -0.66 -12.72 6.64
C SER A 24 0.70 -13.32 6.27
N GLN A 25 1.43 -12.74 5.30
CA GLN A 25 2.72 -13.25 4.86
C GLN A 25 3.84 -12.28 5.22
N LEU A 26 4.81 -12.74 6.02
CA LEU A 26 6.05 -12.00 6.28
C LEU A 26 6.91 -12.03 5.01
N ILE A 27 6.75 -11.05 4.13
CA ILE A 27 7.59 -10.93 2.93
C ILE A 27 8.88 -10.20 3.31
N TYR A 28 9.98 -10.96 3.39
CA TYR A 28 11.31 -10.41 3.65
C TYR A 28 11.88 -9.86 2.33
N GLY A 29 12.31 -8.60 2.32
CA GLY A 29 12.87 -7.94 1.12
C GLY A 29 11.86 -7.24 0.21
N GLY A 30 10.57 -7.26 0.53
CA GLY A 30 9.53 -6.54 -0.20
C GLY A 30 9.25 -7.08 -1.61
N PHE A 31 8.68 -6.24 -2.47
CA PHE A 31 8.43 -6.58 -3.88
C PHE A 31 9.58 -6.07 -4.77
N SER A 32 9.88 -6.79 -5.85
CA SER A 32 10.69 -6.24 -6.95
C SER A 32 9.81 -5.35 -7.83
N SER A 33 10.36 -4.31 -8.48
CA SER A 33 9.62 -3.52 -9.48
C SER A 33 9.08 -4.35 -10.65
N SER A 34 9.60 -5.57 -10.87
CA SER A 34 9.12 -6.54 -11.86
C SER A 34 8.05 -7.50 -11.33
N SER A 35 7.55 -7.29 -10.10
CA SER A 35 6.53 -8.18 -9.50
C SER A 35 5.23 -8.11 -10.28
N SER A 36 4.60 -9.27 -10.52
CA SER A 36 3.34 -9.38 -11.28
C SER A 36 2.17 -8.63 -10.64
N ILE A 37 2.24 -8.31 -9.35
CA ILE A 37 1.25 -7.48 -8.66
C ILE A 37 1.01 -6.14 -9.39
N PHE A 38 2.05 -5.56 -10.00
CA PHE A 38 1.95 -4.29 -10.72
C PHE A 38 1.26 -4.40 -12.08
N SER A 39 0.92 -5.61 -12.53
CA SER A 39 0.09 -5.82 -13.72
C SER A 39 -1.42 -5.85 -13.42
N LEU A 40 -1.82 -5.78 -12.13
CA LEU A 40 -3.21 -5.80 -11.70
C LEU A 40 -3.85 -4.41 -11.82
N GLN A 41 -4.10 -3.96 -13.05
CA GLN A 41 -4.66 -2.63 -13.32
C GLN A 41 -6.08 -2.40 -12.77
N HIS A 42 -6.82 -3.47 -12.47
CA HIS A 42 -8.17 -3.42 -11.90
C HIS A 42 -8.18 -3.46 -10.36
N LEU A 43 -7.01 -3.50 -9.73
CA LEU A 43 -6.90 -3.60 -8.28
C LEU A 43 -7.44 -2.32 -7.61
N GLN A 44 -8.44 -2.49 -6.76
CA GLN A 44 -9.08 -1.40 -6.02
C GLN A 44 -8.65 -1.35 -4.56
N SER A 45 -8.38 -2.50 -3.94
CA SER A 45 -7.97 -2.57 -2.53
C SER A 45 -6.68 -3.37 -2.39
N LEU A 46 -5.70 -2.79 -1.70
CA LEU A 46 -4.41 -3.39 -1.48
C LEU A 46 -4.02 -3.29 0.00
N ASN A 47 -3.87 -4.45 0.66
CA ASN A 47 -3.37 -4.54 2.02
C ASN A 47 -1.94 -5.09 2.04
N LEU A 48 -1.03 -4.24 2.49
CA LEU A 48 0.42 -4.42 2.56
C LEU A 48 0.92 -4.48 4.01
N ALA A 49 0.05 -4.78 4.96
CA ALA A 49 0.48 -4.97 6.34
C ALA A 49 1.58 -6.04 6.40
N ASN A 50 2.63 -5.80 7.20
CA ASN A 50 3.73 -6.75 7.39
C ASN A 50 4.50 -7.17 6.10
N THR A 51 4.51 -6.40 5.02
CA THR A 51 5.04 -6.85 3.71
C THR A 51 6.40 -6.24 3.30
N PHE A 52 6.92 -5.23 4.00
CA PHE A 52 8.14 -4.50 3.58
C PHE A 52 9.19 -4.39 4.69
N TYR A 53 9.67 -5.53 5.18
CA TYR A 53 10.79 -5.53 6.10
C TYR A 53 12.08 -5.18 5.35
N PHE A 54 12.74 -4.09 5.76
CA PHE A 54 14.04 -3.63 5.25
C PHE A 54 14.15 -3.28 3.76
N SER A 55 13.03 -3.08 3.07
CA SER A 55 13.02 -2.79 1.62
C SER A 55 12.58 -1.37 1.31
N GLN A 56 12.94 -0.85 0.14
CA GLN A 56 12.36 0.39 -0.39
C GLN A 56 11.00 0.11 -1.02
N ILE A 57 10.21 1.16 -1.26
CA ILE A 57 8.98 1.03 -2.04
C ILE A 57 9.38 0.76 -3.50
N PRO A 58 8.88 -0.32 -4.11
CA PRO A 58 9.15 -0.63 -5.50
C PRO A 58 8.58 0.45 -6.41
N SER A 59 9.33 0.86 -7.44
CA SER A 59 8.87 1.87 -8.38
C SER A 59 7.58 1.48 -9.10
N GLY A 60 7.30 0.17 -9.27
CA GLY A 60 6.10 -0.36 -9.94
C GLY A 60 4.75 0.05 -9.32
N PHE A 61 4.72 0.60 -8.09
CA PHE A 61 3.48 1.07 -7.46
C PHE A 61 2.71 2.12 -8.29
N HIS A 62 3.41 2.85 -9.16
CA HIS A 62 2.77 3.81 -10.06
C HIS A 62 1.78 3.18 -11.05
N GLU A 63 1.90 1.88 -11.34
CA GLU A 63 1.03 1.15 -12.26
C GLU A 63 -0.35 0.84 -11.66
N LEU A 64 -0.51 0.98 -10.33
CA LEU A 64 -1.73 0.64 -9.59
C LEU A 64 -2.68 1.84 -9.43
N GLY A 65 -2.95 2.56 -10.51
CA GLY A 65 -3.67 3.84 -10.48
C GLY A 65 -5.11 3.78 -9.94
N ASN A 66 -5.75 2.61 -10.00
CA ASN A 66 -7.16 2.40 -9.60
C ASN A 66 -7.34 2.01 -8.12
N VAL A 67 -6.26 1.99 -7.33
CA VAL A 67 -6.34 1.64 -5.91
C VAL A 67 -7.05 2.77 -5.14
N THR A 68 -8.16 2.40 -4.51
CA THR A 68 -9.02 3.26 -3.69
C THR A 68 -8.79 3.05 -2.19
N TYR A 69 -8.34 1.85 -1.78
CA TYR A 69 -8.03 1.51 -0.39
C TYR A 69 -6.61 0.97 -0.28
N LEU A 70 -5.79 1.62 0.55
CA LEU A 70 -4.42 1.19 0.83
C LEU A 70 -4.23 1.02 2.35
N ILE A 71 -3.95 -0.20 2.76
CA ILE A 71 -3.73 -0.54 4.17
C ILE A 71 -2.28 -0.96 4.37
N ASN A 72 -1.62 -0.34 5.34
CA ASN A 72 -0.34 -0.77 5.83
C ASN A 72 -0.36 -0.64 7.36
N TYR A 73 -0.34 -1.79 8.03
CA TYR A 73 -0.35 -1.91 9.49
C TYR A 73 0.93 -2.61 9.95
N PHE A 74 1.49 -2.15 11.09
CA PHE A 74 2.65 -2.77 11.71
C PHE A 74 2.39 -3.18 13.15
N ASN A 75 2.85 -4.39 13.49
CA ASN A 75 2.92 -4.85 14.88
C ASN A 75 4.30 -4.49 15.46
N TYR A 76 4.35 -3.48 16.34
CA TYR A 76 5.58 -3.02 17.03
C TYR A 76 6.27 -4.11 17.88
N ARG A 77 5.61 -5.26 18.10
CA ARG A 77 6.03 -6.32 19.02
C ARG A 77 7.39 -6.97 18.73
N ILE A 78 8.01 -6.77 17.56
CA ILE A 78 9.21 -7.56 17.17
C ILE A 78 10.51 -6.74 17.15
N GLY A 79 10.51 -5.42 17.38
CA GLY A 79 11.77 -4.65 17.42
C GLY A 79 12.59 -4.72 16.11
N ILE A 80 11.95 -5.07 15.00
CA ILE A 80 12.56 -5.18 13.67
C ILE A 80 12.50 -3.80 12.98
N PRO A 81 13.61 -3.31 12.41
CA PRO A 81 13.63 -2.08 11.62
C PRO A 81 12.59 -2.11 10.48
N THR A 82 11.88 -0.98 10.35
CA THR A 82 10.64 -0.84 9.59
C THR A 82 10.86 -0.43 8.13
N LEU A 83 9.80 -0.56 7.32
CA LEU A 83 9.68 0.18 6.07
C LEU A 83 9.82 1.67 6.40
N LYS A 84 10.93 2.25 5.99
CA LYS A 84 11.18 3.68 6.09
C LYS A 84 10.36 4.39 5.02
N LEU A 85 9.12 4.76 5.35
CA LEU A 85 8.28 5.62 4.51
C LEU A 85 8.75 7.09 4.57
N GLU A 86 10.05 7.30 4.53
CA GLU A 86 10.68 8.62 4.52
C GLU A 86 10.57 9.23 3.11
N SER A 87 10.59 10.55 2.98
CA SER A 87 10.71 11.22 1.69
C SER A 87 11.96 10.72 0.96
N PRO A 88 11.87 10.26 -0.31
CA PRO A 88 10.75 10.43 -1.26
C PRO A 88 9.74 9.26 -1.34
N ASN A 89 9.87 8.21 -0.52
CA ASN A 89 9.12 6.96 -0.63
C ASN A 89 7.61 7.16 -0.54
N LEU A 90 7.10 7.96 0.42
CA LEU A 90 5.67 8.24 0.51
C LEU A 90 5.14 8.82 -0.80
N ARG A 91 5.85 9.79 -1.38
CA ARG A 91 5.44 10.42 -2.64
C ARG A 91 5.40 9.40 -3.77
N MET A 92 6.41 8.53 -3.86
CA MET A 92 6.43 7.45 -4.86
C MET A 92 5.24 6.49 -4.72
N LEU A 93 4.80 6.23 -3.49
CA LEU A 93 3.65 5.37 -3.20
C LEU A 93 2.33 5.98 -3.69
N ILE A 94 2.08 7.25 -3.36
CA ILE A 94 0.76 7.87 -3.54
C ILE A 94 0.63 8.73 -4.80
N GLN A 95 1.73 9.08 -5.48
CA GLN A 95 1.75 10.07 -6.59
C GLN A 95 0.74 9.78 -7.70
N ASN A 96 0.46 8.50 -7.98
CA ASN A 96 -0.41 8.06 -9.07
C ASN A 96 -1.70 7.38 -8.60
N LEU A 97 -1.93 7.31 -7.28
CA LEU A 97 -3.16 6.75 -6.72
C LEU A 97 -4.26 7.80 -6.69
N LYS A 98 -4.66 8.30 -7.86
CA LYS A 98 -5.56 9.46 -7.97
C LYS A 98 -6.95 9.21 -7.38
N ASP A 99 -7.36 7.95 -7.37
CA ASP A 99 -8.65 7.52 -6.83
C ASP A 99 -8.59 7.10 -5.35
N LEU A 100 -7.44 7.26 -4.68
CA LEU A 100 -7.28 6.86 -3.28
C LEU A 100 -8.26 7.60 -2.37
N ARG A 101 -9.14 6.84 -1.70
CA ARG A 101 -10.14 7.36 -0.76
C ARG A 101 -9.77 7.07 0.68
N GLU A 102 -9.13 5.95 0.94
CA GLU A 102 -8.77 5.53 2.29
C GLU A 102 -7.31 5.09 2.37
N LEU A 103 -6.59 5.68 3.32
CA LEU A 103 -5.18 5.42 3.57
C LEU A 103 -4.96 5.15 5.06
N HIS A 104 -4.50 3.93 5.37
CA HIS A 104 -4.19 3.51 6.73
C HIS A 104 -2.69 3.23 6.84
N LEU A 105 -2.00 3.98 7.69
CA LEU A 105 -0.54 3.98 7.89
C LEU A 105 -0.18 3.82 9.39
N ASN A 106 -0.90 2.96 10.08
CA ASN A 106 -0.80 2.79 11.53
C ASN A 106 0.53 2.17 11.94
N GLY A 107 1.12 2.66 13.03
CA GLY A 107 2.41 2.19 13.55
C GLY A 107 3.66 2.75 12.85
N LEU A 108 3.53 3.79 12.01
CA LEU A 108 4.66 4.52 11.42
C LEU A 108 5.05 5.75 12.27
N ASP A 109 6.35 6.02 12.41
CA ASP A 109 6.83 7.27 13.04
C ASP A 109 6.68 8.44 12.06
N ILE A 110 5.53 9.09 12.12
CA ILE A 110 5.18 10.25 11.29
C ILE A 110 5.74 11.57 11.81
N LEU A 111 6.33 11.59 13.02
CA LEU A 111 6.71 12.85 13.67
C LEU A 111 7.92 13.49 13.01
N ALA A 112 8.83 12.68 12.47
CA ALA A 112 10.06 13.16 11.84
C ALA A 112 9.83 13.95 10.54
N GLN A 113 8.70 13.75 9.83
CA GLN A 113 8.50 14.23 8.44
C GLN A 113 7.10 14.77 8.16
N ARG A 114 6.43 15.26 9.20
CA ARG A 114 5.04 15.74 9.14
C ARG A 114 4.79 16.71 7.96
N LYS A 115 5.71 17.64 7.69
CA LYS A 115 5.51 18.69 6.67
C LYS A 115 5.52 18.10 5.26
N GLU A 116 6.50 17.25 4.98
CA GLU A 116 6.69 16.56 3.72
C GLU A 116 5.50 15.64 3.42
N TRP A 117 4.99 14.97 4.46
CA TRP A 117 3.82 14.11 4.36
C TRP A 117 2.55 14.89 4.02
N CYS A 118 2.26 15.97 4.75
CA CYS A 118 1.12 16.82 4.47
C CYS A 118 1.15 17.34 3.02
N GLN A 119 2.33 17.78 2.54
CA GLN A 119 2.50 18.27 1.18
C GLN A 119 2.34 17.16 0.13
N ALA A 120 2.88 15.96 0.38
CA ALA A 120 2.74 14.83 -0.53
C ALA A 120 1.27 14.40 -0.65
N LEU A 121 0.57 14.26 0.48
CA LEU A 121 -0.84 13.89 0.54
C LEU A 121 -1.71 14.93 -0.18
N SER A 122 -1.55 16.22 0.16
CA SER A 122 -2.36 17.28 -0.45
C SER A 122 -2.14 17.43 -1.96
N SER A 123 -0.93 17.14 -2.46
CA SER A 123 -0.59 17.29 -3.88
C SER A 123 -0.92 16.06 -4.72
N SER A 124 -0.94 14.87 -4.11
CA SER A 124 -1.01 13.61 -4.86
C SER A 124 -2.39 12.96 -4.78
N VAL A 125 -3.07 13.08 -3.63
CA VAL A 125 -4.36 12.45 -3.32
C VAL A 125 -5.33 13.48 -2.72
N PRO A 126 -5.75 14.50 -3.50
CA PRO A 126 -6.61 15.58 -2.99
C PRO A 126 -8.00 15.11 -2.54
N ASP A 127 -8.34 13.89 -2.95
CA ASP A 127 -9.65 13.26 -2.89
C ASP A 127 -9.78 12.25 -1.73
N LEU A 128 -8.76 12.21 -0.87
CA LEU A 128 -8.65 11.33 0.29
C LEU A 128 -9.71 11.66 1.34
N GLN A 129 -10.47 10.66 1.77
CA GLN A 129 -11.59 10.79 2.71
C GLN A 129 -11.20 10.31 4.11
N VAL A 130 -10.45 9.21 4.18
CA VAL A 130 -10.01 8.60 5.44
C VAL A 130 -8.49 8.55 5.48
N LEU A 131 -7.91 9.11 6.54
CA LEU A 131 -6.50 9.00 6.88
C LEU A 131 -6.36 8.48 8.31
N SER A 132 -5.76 7.31 8.48
CA SER A 132 -5.49 6.68 9.78
C SER A 132 -3.98 6.58 10.00
N MET A 133 -3.49 7.13 11.11
CA MET A 133 -2.06 7.19 11.46
C MET A 133 -1.84 7.02 12.98
N SER A 134 -2.62 6.14 13.61
CA SER A 134 -2.55 5.87 15.06
C SER A 134 -1.33 5.05 15.46
#